data_AF-R0BM48-F1
#
_entry.id   AF-R0BM48-F1
#
_cell.length_a   1.000
_cell.length_b   1.000
_cell.length_c   1.000
_cell.angle_alpha   90.00
_cell.angle_beta   90.00
_cell.angle_gamma   90.00
#
_symmetry.space_group_name_H-M   'P 1'
#
loop_
_entity.id
_entity.type
_entity.pdbx_description
1 polymer ?
#
loop_
_entity_poly.entity_id
_entity_poly.type
_entity_poly.pdbx_seq_one_letter_code
_entity_poly.pdbx_strand_id
1 'polypeptide(L)'
;MNRIHMELVQTIYDYGEYYWMIDGRPIVRYLNEAVSAGACPRLEVFGSLEGLLPAWTGELVWKAENRFIWEMVDSSEDLNVPVLVCEDDCDLSCIVIMAKIRKEPDTVYWDSLGVLSLENQDFRMEKQSGILCLEAYSDQDWEEYGDNIACEQFDSPEYRKWVSEHWDEELIRRRRNYTKPYMQREENITWICSPLWQFERKEYERMVEDYRKVYEDRMGRD
;
A
#
# COMPACT_ATOMS: atom_id res chain seq x y z
N MET A 1 -10.59 -23.94 -0.60
CA MET A 1 -9.94 -22.75 -1.17
C MET A 1 -11.03 -21.81 -1.63
N ASN A 2 -10.89 -20.55 -1.25
CA ASN A 2 -11.68 -19.44 -1.75
C ASN A 2 -11.30 -19.15 -3.20
N ARG A 3 -12.23 -18.58 -3.97
CA ARG A 3 -11.98 -18.07 -5.32
C ARG A 3 -11.62 -16.60 -5.27
N ILE A 4 -10.66 -16.19 -6.11
CA ILE A 4 -10.25 -14.79 -6.19
C ILE A 4 -9.99 -14.38 -7.64
N HIS A 5 -10.58 -13.27 -8.04
CA HIS A 5 -10.31 -12.63 -9.33
C HIS A 5 -10.49 -11.11 -9.21
N MET A 6 -9.99 -10.37 -10.19
CA MET A 6 -10.23 -8.93 -10.30
C MET A 6 -11.46 -8.67 -11.16
N GLU A 7 -12.32 -7.76 -10.76
CA GLU A 7 -13.49 -7.35 -11.55
C GLU A 7 -13.72 -5.84 -11.45
N LEU A 8 -14.14 -5.22 -12.55
CA LEU A 8 -14.59 -3.83 -12.55
C LEU A 8 -16.01 -3.78 -11.99
N VAL A 9 -16.19 -3.13 -10.86
CA VAL A 9 -17.46 -3.01 -10.14
C VAL A 9 -17.88 -1.55 -10.09
N GLN A 10 -19.14 -1.26 -10.40
CA GLN A 10 -19.71 0.07 -10.18
C GLN A 10 -19.89 0.31 -8.67
N THR A 11 -19.25 1.35 -8.16
CA THR A 11 -19.36 1.77 -6.75
C THR A 11 -20.72 2.40 -6.48
N ILE A 12 -21.03 2.61 -5.20
CA ILE A 12 -22.25 3.31 -4.77
C ILE A 12 -22.27 4.80 -5.17
N TYR A 13 -21.17 5.31 -5.72
CA TYR A 13 -20.97 6.68 -6.13
C TYR A 13 -20.91 6.83 -7.67
N ASP A 14 -21.37 5.82 -8.41
CA ASP A 14 -21.50 5.80 -9.87
C ASP A 14 -20.19 5.90 -10.68
N TYR A 15 -19.04 5.59 -10.07
CA TYR A 15 -17.79 5.32 -10.79
C TYR A 15 -17.40 3.84 -10.70
N GLY A 16 -16.47 3.38 -11.54
CA GLY A 16 -16.07 1.98 -11.62
C GLY A 16 -14.69 1.75 -10.98
N GLU A 17 -14.58 0.72 -10.14
CA GLU A 17 -13.32 0.33 -9.49
C GLU A 17 -12.99 -1.15 -9.69
N TYR A 18 -11.69 -1.46 -9.80
CA TYR A 18 -11.20 -2.83 -9.92
C TYR A 18 -11.00 -3.46 -8.54
N TYR A 19 -11.98 -4.23 -8.06
CA TYR A 19 -11.92 -4.90 -6.76
C TYR A 19 -11.48 -6.35 -6.84
N TRP A 20 -10.85 -6.82 -5.76
CA TRP A 20 -10.73 -8.24 -5.46
C TRP A 20 -12.12 -8.81 -5.17
N MET A 21 -12.58 -9.67 -6.07
CA MET A 21 -13.78 -10.46 -5.90
C MET A 21 -13.39 -11.75 -5.21
N ILE A 22 -13.90 -11.96 -3.99
CA ILE A 22 -13.63 -13.15 -3.19
C ILE A 22 -14.94 -13.88 -2.99
N ASP A 23 -14.99 -15.13 -3.46
CA ASP A 23 -16.22 -15.95 -3.47
C ASP A 23 -17.45 -15.21 -4.04
N GLY A 24 -17.23 -14.38 -5.07
CA GLY A 24 -18.28 -13.63 -5.77
C GLY A 24 -18.69 -12.32 -5.12
N ARG A 25 -17.97 -11.84 -4.10
CA ARG A 25 -18.24 -10.56 -3.43
C ARG A 25 -17.01 -9.66 -3.44
N PRO A 26 -17.14 -8.35 -3.69
CA PRO A 26 -16.01 -7.43 -3.64
C PRO A 26 -15.51 -7.28 -2.20
N ILE A 27 -14.19 -7.15 -2.02
CA ILE A 27 -13.55 -7.02 -0.71
C ILE A 27 -14.16 -5.91 0.17
N VAL A 28 -14.52 -4.78 -0.44
CA VAL A 28 -15.08 -3.62 0.27
C VAL A 28 -16.39 -3.95 0.99
N ARG A 29 -17.17 -4.92 0.51
CA ARG A 29 -18.39 -5.36 1.20
C ARG A 29 -18.10 -6.11 2.50
N TYR A 30 -17.09 -6.97 2.51
CA TYR A 30 -16.67 -7.65 3.75
C TYR A 30 -16.21 -6.65 4.80
N LEU A 31 -15.47 -5.63 4.37
CA LEU A 31 -15.01 -4.54 5.23
C LEU A 31 -16.17 -3.70 5.76
N ASN A 32 -17.07 -3.26 4.88
CA ASN A 32 -18.22 -2.43 5.21
C ASN A 32 -19.17 -3.12 6.19
N GLU A 33 -19.44 -4.43 5.99
CA GLU A 33 -20.25 -5.24 6.90
C GLU A 33 -19.60 -5.38 8.28
N ALA A 34 -18.30 -5.63 8.34
CA ALA A 34 -17.58 -5.76 9.61
C ALA A 34 -17.57 -4.45 10.39
N VAL A 35 -17.32 -3.32 9.72
CA VAL A 35 -17.36 -1.99 10.35
C VAL A 35 -18.75 -1.63 10.81
N SER A 36 -19.79 -1.87 9.99
CA SER A 36 -21.19 -1.65 10.35
C SER A 36 -21.65 -2.52 11.53
N ALA A 37 -20.99 -3.66 11.77
CA ALA A 37 -21.21 -4.51 12.93
C ALA A 37 -20.43 -4.07 14.19
N GLY A 38 -19.70 -2.95 14.12
CA GLY A 38 -18.97 -2.34 15.24
C GLY A 38 -17.51 -2.77 15.38
N ALA A 39 -16.92 -3.43 14.38
CA ALA A 39 -15.53 -3.91 14.48
C ALA A 39 -14.49 -2.79 14.51
N CYS A 40 -14.78 -1.62 13.92
CA CYS A 40 -13.87 -0.47 13.94
C CYS A 40 -14.66 0.86 13.93
N PRO A 41 -15.04 1.39 15.11
CA PRO A 41 -15.82 2.63 15.20
C PRO A 41 -15.14 3.84 14.55
N ARG A 42 -13.81 3.84 14.44
CA ARG A 42 -13.06 4.91 13.76
C ARG A 42 -13.39 5.02 12.28
N LEU A 43 -13.79 3.93 11.63
CA LEU A 43 -14.15 3.94 10.22
C LEU A 43 -15.64 4.27 9.98
N GLU A 44 -16.50 4.11 10.99
CA GLU A 44 -17.94 4.41 10.85
C GLU A 44 -18.20 5.89 10.51
N VAL A 45 -17.33 6.79 10.94
CA VAL A 45 -17.46 8.25 10.69
C VAL A 45 -17.33 8.61 9.21
N PHE A 46 -16.72 7.74 8.39
CA PHE A 46 -16.57 7.93 6.95
C PHE A 46 -17.78 7.41 6.16
N GLY A 47 -18.78 6.83 6.83
CA GLY A 47 -19.96 6.28 6.18
C GLY A 47 -19.67 4.94 5.51
N SER A 48 -19.97 4.84 4.21
CA SER A 48 -19.79 3.59 3.47
C SER A 48 -18.35 3.44 2.99
N LEU A 49 -17.77 2.25 3.19
CA LEU A 49 -16.43 1.92 2.70
C LEU A 49 -16.44 1.30 1.29
N GLU A 50 -17.60 1.23 0.64
CA GLU A 50 -17.78 0.62 -0.69
C GLU A 50 -17.29 1.50 -1.86
N GLY A 51 -16.68 2.66 -1.57
CA GLY A 51 -15.99 3.50 -2.55
C GLY A 51 -14.47 3.52 -2.42
N LEU A 52 -13.88 2.85 -1.40
CA LEU A 52 -12.43 2.91 -1.21
C LEU A 52 -11.68 2.49 -2.49
N LEU A 53 -10.59 3.18 -2.79
CA LEU A 53 -9.78 2.97 -4.00
C LEU A 53 -8.86 1.75 -3.84
N PRO A 54 -8.81 0.81 -4.79
CA PRO A 54 -7.85 -0.30 -4.79
C PRO A 54 -6.40 0.18 -5.00
N ALA A 55 -5.52 -0.10 -4.04
CA ALA A 55 -4.15 0.43 -4.03
C ALA A 55 -3.22 -0.13 -5.12
N TRP A 56 -3.59 -1.26 -5.75
CA TRP A 56 -2.71 -1.96 -6.70
C TRP A 56 -2.88 -1.49 -8.15
N THR A 57 -3.79 -0.56 -8.40
CA THR A 57 -4.20 -0.22 -9.75
C THR A 57 -3.36 0.86 -10.42
N GLY A 58 -2.41 1.48 -9.71
CA GLY A 58 -1.59 2.56 -10.25
C GLY A 58 -2.22 3.95 -10.15
N GLU A 59 -3.34 4.10 -9.44
CA GLU A 59 -4.04 5.39 -9.30
C GLU A 59 -3.63 6.22 -8.08
N LEU A 60 -2.61 5.79 -7.33
CA LEU A 60 -2.12 6.65 -6.26
C LEU A 60 -1.51 7.94 -6.85
N VAL A 61 -1.69 9.07 -6.16
CA VAL A 61 -1.20 10.39 -6.61
C VAL A 61 0.31 10.36 -6.87
N TRP A 62 1.05 9.61 -6.07
CA TRP A 62 2.51 9.55 -6.14
C TRP A 62 2.99 8.28 -6.85
N LYS A 63 3.73 8.45 -7.96
CA LYS A 63 4.35 7.33 -8.71
C LYS A 63 5.22 6.45 -7.82
N ALA A 64 6.02 7.07 -6.95
CA ALA A 64 6.80 6.37 -5.93
C ALA A 64 5.95 5.44 -5.05
N GLU A 65 4.74 5.85 -4.64
CA GLU A 65 3.87 5.00 -3.82
C GLU A 65 3.29 3.85 -4.62
N ASN A 66 2.89 4.07 -5.89
CA ASN A 66 2.47 2.97 -6.75
C ASN A 66 3.59 1.91 -6.92
N ARG A 67 4.84 2.34 -7.15
CA ARG A 67 5.99 1.42 -7.20
C ARG A 67 6.20 0.70 -5.87
N PHE A 68 6.10 1.42 -4.76
CA PHE A 68 6.23 0.87 -3.42
C PHE A 68 5.18 -0.22 -3.13
N ILE A 69 3.92 -0.01 -3.51
CA ILE A 69 2.88 -1.04 -3.37
C ILE A 69 3.27 -2.29 -4.15
N TRP A 70 3.70 -2.16 -5.40
CA TRP A 70 4.11 -3.31 -6.21
C TRP A 70 5.37 -4.03 -5.67
N GLU A 71 6.33 -3.31 -5.07
CA GLU A 71 7.44 -3.95 -4.35
C GLU A 71 6.94 -4.82 -3.19
N MET A 72 5.89 -4.41 -2.48
CA MET A 72 5.27 -5.22 -1.42
C MET A 72 4.46 -6.38 -1.99
N VAL A 73 3.71 -6.16 -3.07
CA VAL A 73 2.92 -7.21 -3.76
C VAL A 73 3.82 -8.30 -4.34
N ASP A 74 4.99 -7.95 -4.86
CA ASP A 74 5.91 -8.90 -5.50
C ASP A 74 6.82 -9.62 -4.51
N SER A 75 6.96 -9.08 -3.30
CA SER A 75 7.78 -9.69 -2.25
C SER A 75 7.34 -11.13 -1.97
N SER A 76 8.33 -12.02 -1.81
CA SER A 76 8.09 -13.38 -1.32
C SER A 76 7.91 -13.45 0.21
N GLU A 77 8.16 -12.35 0.92
CA GLU A 77 7.97 -12.25 2.37
C GLU A 77 6.49 -12.27 2.73
N ASP A 78 6.19 -12.77 3.93
CA ASP A 78 4.89 -12.59 4.55
C ASP A 78 4.77 -11.13 5.04
N LEU A 79 3.83 -10.38 4.48
CA LEU A 79 3.71 -8.94 4.69
C LEU A 79 2.26 -8.50 4.96
N ASN A 80 2.13 -7.43 5.72
CA ASN A 80 0.95 -6.57 5.73
C ASN A 80 1.05 -5.64 4.52
N VAL A 81 0.16 -5.80 3.55
CA VAL A 81 0.16 -5.08 2.27
C VAL A 81 -1.05 -4.15 2.17
N PRO A 82 -0.89 -2.87 1.79
CA PRO A 82 -2.03 -2.02 1.50
C PRO A 82 -2.86 -2.58 0.33
N VAL A 83 -4.17 -2.66 0.51
CA VAL A 83 -5.12 -3.16 -0.49
C VAL A 83 -6.15 -2.11 -0.88
N LEU A 84 -6.59 -1.27 0.05
CA LEU A 84 -7.52 -0.17 -0.24
C LEU A 84 -7.01 1.12 0.39
N VAL A 85 -7.26 2.25 -0.25
CA VAL A 85 -6.98 3.59 0.28
C VAL A 85 -8.21 4.50 0.16
N CYS A 86 -8.15 5.66 0.82
CA CYS A 86 -9.15 6.71 0.65
C CYS A 86 -9.26 7.15 -0.81
N GLU A 87 -10.48 7.24 -1.31
CA GLU A 87 -10.81 7.69 -2.67
C GLU A 87 -10.70 9.21 -2.88
N ASP A 88 -10.66 9.99 -1.80
CA ASP A 88 -10.53 11.45 -1.87
C ASP A 88 -9.07 11.89 -2.00
N ASP A 89 -8.17 11.29 -1.20
CA ASP A 89 -6.75 11.66 -1.17
C ASP A 89 -5.90 10.82 -2.15
N CYS A 90 -6.33 9.58 -2.44
CA CYS A 90 -5.65 8.64 -3.34
C CYS A 90 -4.16 8.45 -3.01
N ASP A 91 -3.80 8.44 -1.73
CA ASP A 91 -2.44 8.21 -1.25
C ASP A 91 -2.44 7.47 0.11
N LEU A 92 -1.27 7.30 0.70
CA LEU A 92 -1.11 6.56 1.97
C LEU A 92 -1.31 7.42 3.23
N SER A 93 -1.88 8.63 3.13
CA SER A 93 -1.97 9.60 4.23
C SER A 93 -3.30 9.60 5.00
N CYS A 94 -4.34 9.00 4.45
CA CYS A 94 -5.70 8.99 5.02
C CYS A 94 -6.10 7.58 5.47
N ILE A 95 -7.15 7.01 4.88
CA ILE A 95 -7.53 5.61 5.10
C ILE A 95 -6.56 4.73 4.33
N VAL A 96 -5.91 3.78 5.03
CA VAL A 96 -5.12 2.71 4.41
C VAL A 96 -5.55 1.38 5.01
N ILE A 97 -6.23 0.56 4.21
CA ILE A 97 -6.64 -0.79 4.58
C ILE A 97 -5.51 -1.75 4.19
N MET A 98 -5.06 -2.51 5.18
CA MET A 98 -4.01 -3.50 5.11
C MET A 98 -4.61 -4.90 5.04
N ALA A 99 -4.02 -5.78 4.22
CA ALA A 99 -4.23 -7.22 4.29
C ALA A 99 -2.98 -7.91 4.82
N LYS A 100 -3.13 -8.83 5.78
CA LYS A 100 -2.05 -9.71 6.23
C LYS A 100 -1.93 -10.88 5.27
N ILE A 101 -0.89 -10.87 4.44
CA ILE A 101 -0.70 -11.83 3.36
C ILE A 101 0.47 -12.75 3.68
N ARG A 102 0.20 -14.06 3.67
CA ARG A 102 1.25 -15.09 3.73
C ARG A 102 1.30 -15.90 2.46
N LYS A 103 2.51 -16.20 1.98
CA LYS A 103 2.73 -16.85 0.69
C LYS A 103 3.45 -18.18 0.86
N GLU A 104 2.70 -19.27 0.78
CA GLU A 104 3.26 -20.62 0.75
C GLU A 104 3.41 -21.09 -0.72
N PRO A 105 4.10 -22.22 -0.98
CA PRO A 105 4.35 -22.69 -2.34
C PRO A 105 3.08 -22.90 -3.19
N ASP A 106 2.03 -23.48 -2.60
CA ASP A 106 0.80 -23.85 -3.31
C ASP A 106 -0.42 -23.02 -2.90
N THR A 107 -0.30 -22.22 -1.84
CA THR A 107 -1.42 -21.48 -1.23
C THR A 107 -0.99 -20.08 -0.84
N VAL A 108 -1.85 -19.10 -1.09
CA VAL A 108 -1.72 -17.74 -0.56
C VAL A 108 -2.84 -17.50 0.45
N TYR A 109 -2.49 -16.93 1.61
CA TYR A 109 -3.42 -16.69 2.69
C TYR A 109 -3.61 -15.21 2.90
N TRP A 110 -4.85 -14.78 3.04
CA TRP A 110 -5.18 -13.45 3.55
C TRP A 110 -5.81 -13.66 4.93
N ASP A 111 -4.97 -13.57 5.95
CA ASP A 111 -5.35 -13.96 7.31
C ASP A 111 -6.30 -12.92 7.94
N SER A 112 -6.02 -11.63 7.72
CA SER A 112 -6.74 -10.51 8.33
C SER A 112 -6.80 -9.28 7.42
N LEU A 113 -7.85 -8.47 7.60
CA LEU A 113 -7.97 -7.11 7.07
C LEU A 113 -8.01 -6.11 8.23
N GLY A 114 -7.28 -5.01 8.11
CA GLY A 114 -7.17 -4.01 9.17
C GLY A 114 -6.94 -2.61 8.60
N VAL A 115 -7.09 -1.59 9.43
CA VAL A 115 -6.76 -0.21 9.05
C VAL A 115 -5.47 0.22 9.73
N LEU A 116 -4.58 0.84 8.96
CA LEU A 116 -3.35 1.42 9.49
C LEU A 116 -3.69 2.60 10.40
N SER A 117 -3.12 2.62 11.60
CA SER A 117 -3.16 3.77 12.49
C SER A 117 -1.95 4.65 12.23
N LEU A 118 -2.18 5.95 12.03
CA LEU A 118 -1.12 6.94 11.87
C LEU A 118 -0.77 7.64 13.20
N GLU A 119 -1.39 7.23 14.31
CA GLU A 119 -1.21 7.86 15.63
C GLU A 119 0.23 7.76 16.15
N ASN A 120 0.93 6.67 15.85
CA ASN A 120 2.31 6.42 16.27
C ASN A 120 3.32 6.89 15.21
N GLN A 121 2.88 7.56 14.14
CA GLN A 121 3.77 7.99 13.07
C GLN A 121 4.65 9.15 13.54
N ASP A 122 5.95 8.97 13.37
CA ASP A 122 6.97 10.00 13.59
C ASP A 122 7.34 10.60 12.23
N PHE A 123 6.65 11.68 11.86
CA PHE A 123 6.88 12.40 10.62
C PHE A 123 8.31 12.95 10.50
N ARG A 124 9.00 13.21 11.62
CA ARG A 124 10.38 13.69 11.57
C ARG A 124 11.30 12.53 11.20
N MET A 125 11.12 11.37 11.82
CA MET A 125 11.87 10.17 11.49
C MET A 125 11.61 9.74 10.04
N GLU A 126 10.36 9.79 9.57
CA GLU A 126 10.01 9.50 8.17
C GLU A 126 10.79 10.41 7.21
N LYS A 127 10.79 11.73 7.45
CA LYS A 127 11.52 12.69 6.61
C LYS A 127 13.03 12.44 6.60
N GLN A 128 13.59 11.96 7.71
CA GLN A 128 15.00 11.60 7.83
C GLN A 128 15.34 10.23 7.21
N SER A 129 14.34 9.42 6.90
CA SER A 129 14.51 8.07 6.35
C SER A 129 14.60 8.04 4.81
N GLY A 130 14.72 9.21 4.16
CA GLY A 130 14.88 9.34 2.71
C GLY A 130 16.33 9.14 2.25
N ILE A 131 16.80 10.02 1.37
CA ILE A 131 18.15 10.00 0.78
C ILE A 131 19.27 10.10 1.82
N LEU A 132 19.00 10.62 3.02
CA LEU A 132 20.01 10.72 4.09
C LEU A 132 20.08 9.46 4.98
N CYS A 133 19.29 8.42 4.71
CA CYS A 133 19.39 7.14 5.41
C CYS A 133 20.49 6.27 4.79
N LEU A 134 21.73 6.54 5.20
CA LEU A 134 22.94 5.91 4.65
C LEU A 134 23.02 4.41 4.95
N GLU A 135 22.35 3.94 6.00
CA GLU A 135 22.29 2.52 6.34
C GLU A 135 21.58 1.68 5.27
N ALA A 136 20.75 2.32 4.44
CA ALA A 136 20.02 1.68 3.35
C ALA A 136 20.73 1.78 2.00
N TYR A 137 21.90 2.41 1.92
CA TYR A 137 22.62 2.59 0.66
C TYR A 137 23.21 1.27 0.15
N SER A 138 22.97 0.99 -1.11
CA SER A 138 23.71 0.02 -1.92
C SER A 138 25.01 0.63 -2.47
N ASP A 139 25.87 -0.21 -3.06
CA ASP A 139 27.08 0.26 -3.75
C ASP A 139 26.75 1.25 -4.87
N GLN A 140 25.65 1.04 -5.60
CA GLN A 140 25.18 1.95 -6.65
C GLN A 140 24.74 3.30 -6.07
N ASP A 141 24.06 3.29 -4.91
CA ASP A 141 23.67 4.54 -4.23
C ASP A 141 24.90 5.36 -3.82
N TRP A 142 25.96 4.70 -3.39
CA TRP A 142 27.23 5.37 -3.08
C TRP A 142 27.87 6.00 -4.32
N GLU A 143 27.84 5.29 -5.45
CA GLU A 143 28.34 5.83 -6.72
C GLU A 143 27.53 7.05 -7.20
N GLU A 144 26.21 7.04 -7.00
CA GLU A 144 25.33 8.09 -7.52
C GLU A 144 25.19 9.30 -6.58
N TYR A 145 25.17 9.06 -5.26
CA TYR A 145 24.80 10.07 -4.27
C TYR A 145 25.90 10.41 -3.25
N GLY A 146 26.94 9.59 -3.15
CA GLY A 146 27.98 9.68 -2.11
C GLY A 146 28.69 11.04 -2.07
N ASP A 147 29.01 11.58 -3.24
CA ASP A 147 29.77 12.82 -3.39
C ASP A 147 28.89 14.07 -3.61
N ASN A 148 27.55 13.95 -3.59
CA ASN A 148 26.65 15.08 -3.86
C ASN A 148 25.69 15.42 -2.70
N ILE A 149 24.94 14.46 -2.16
CA ILE A 149 23.82 14.71 -1.24
C ILE A 149 23.89 13.84 0.02
N ALA A 150 24.56 12.69 -0.04
CA ALA A 150 24.55 11.67 1.02
C ALA A 150 24.97 12.22 2.40
N CYS A 151 25.93 13.16 2.42
CA CYS A 151 26.48 13.73 3.66
C CYS A 151 25.91 15.12 4.00
N GLU A 152 24.90 15.60 3.28
CA GLU A 152 24.27 16.89 3.57
C GLU A 152 23.49 16.85 4.89
N GLN A 153 23.38 18.00 5.55
CA GLN A 153 22.60 18.09 6.78
C GLN A 153 21.10 18.03 6.46
N PHE A 154 20.36 17.25 7.25
CA PHE A 154 18.90 17.26 7.17
C PHE A 154 18.36 18.69 7.28
N ASP A 155 17.46 19.05 6.38
CA ASP A 155 16.82 20.36 6.32
C ASP A 155 17.75 21.53 5.91
N SER A 156 18.96 21.25 5.42
CA SER A 156 19.83 22.25 4.79
C SER A 156 19.22 22.79 3.48
N PRO A 157 19.63 24.00 3.03
CA PRO A 157 19.21 24.51 1.72
C PRO A 157 19.49 23.55 0.56
N GLU A 158 20.66 22.89 0.59
CA GLU A 158 21.11 21.90 -0.38
C GLU A 158 20.19 20.67 -0.37
N TYR A 159 19.89 20.13 0.81
CA TYR A 159 18.95 19.02 0.99
C TYR A 159 17.55 19.38 0.46
N ARG A 160 17.00 20.53 0.88
CA ARG A 160 15.67 20.97 0.45
C ARG A 160 15.59 21.15 -1.06
N LYS A 161 16.64 21.72 -1.66
CA LYS A 161 16.74 21.86 -3.12
C LYS A 161 16.73 20.49 -3.80
N TRP A 162 17.58 19.58 -3.35
CA TRP A 162 17.65 18.24 -3.93
C TRP A 162 16.31 17.50 -3.83
N VAL A 163 15.67 17.52 -2.66
CA VAL A 163 14.34 16.91 -2.45
C VAL A 163 13.29 17.50 -3.39
N SER A 164 13.33 18.81 -3.63
CA SER A 164 12.39 19.46 -4.57
C SER A 164 12.61 19.03 -6.03
N GLU A 165 13.85 18.72 -6.40
CA GLU A 165 14.23 18.28 -7.75
C GLU A 165 14.07 16.75 -7.94
N HIS A 166 14.10 15.97 -6.86
CA HIS A 166 14.12 14.50 -6.85
C HIS A 166 13.08 13.90 -5.91
N TRP A 167 11.89 14.53 -5.81
CA TRP A 167 10.86 14.12 -4.85
C TRP A 167 10.44 12.66 -4.97
N ASP A 168 10.31 12.15 -6.19
CA ASP A 168 9.92 10.76 -6.44
C ASP A 168 10.95 9.76 -5.87
N GLU A 169 12.24 10.08 -5.96
CA GLU A 169 13.34 9.28 -5.40
C GLU A 169 13.41 9.41 -3.87
N GLU A 170 13.24 10.62 -3.34
CA GLU A 170 13.15 10.82 -1.89
C GLU A 170 11.97 10.04 -1.29
N LEU A 171 10.80 10.11 -1.93
CA LEU A 171 9.58 9.51 -1.42
C LEU A 171 9.66 7.99 -1.42
N ILE A 172 10.16 7.35 -2.48
CA ILE A 172 10.31 5.89 -2.50
C ILE A 172 11.26 5.41 -1.39
N ARG A 173 12.36 6.15 -1.13
CA ARG A 173 13.29 5.82 -0.03
C ARG A 173 12.62 5.92 1.33
N ARG A 174 11.87 6.99 1.60
CA ARG A 174 11.09 7.12 2.84
C ARG A 174 10.09 5.98 3.01
N ARG A 175 9.41 5.58 1.93
CA ARG A 175 8.45 4.49 1.95
C ARG A 175 9.13 3.15 2.30
N ARG A 176 10.27 2.85 1.67
CA ARG A 176 11.07 1.64 1.95
C ARG A 176 11.63 1.60 3.38
N ASN A 177 12.25 2.70 3.82
CA ASN A 177 13.04 2.73 5.04
C ASN A 177 12.21 3.00 6.31
N TYR A 178 11.08 3.69 6.18
CA TYR A 178 10.20 4.03 7.31
C TYR A 178 8.82 3.39 7.19
N THR A 179 8.12 3.63 6.09
CA THR A 179 6.71 3.25 5.96
C THR A 179 6.51 1.74 5.93
N LYS A 180 7.31 0.96 5.18
CA LYS A 180 7.22 -0.51 5.19
C LYS A 180 7.43 -1.06 6.60
N PRO A 181 8.54 -0.77 7.32
CA PRO A 181 8.71 -1.24 8.70
C PRO A 181 7.58 -0.81 9.63
N TYR A 182 7.05 0.41 9.49
CA TYR A 182 5.93 0.90 10.27
C TYR A 182 4.65 0.08 10.03
N MET A 183 4.32 -0.21 8.77
CA MET A 183 3.17 -1.02 8.37
C MET A 183 3.29 -2.49 8.77
N GLN A 184 4.50 -3.02 8.97
CA GLN A 184 4.67 -4.41 9.40
C GLN A 184 4.47 -4.63 10.90
N ARG A 185 4.38 -3.56 11.68
CA ARG A 185 4.14 -3.61 13.13
C ARG A 185 2.64 -3.73 13.41
N GLU A 186 2.26 -4.87 13.98
CA GLU A 186 0.86 -5.20 14.30
C GLU A 186 0.21 -4.16 15.22
N GLU A 187 0.98 -3.55 16.14
CA GLU A 187 0.49 -2.49 17.02
C GLU A 187 0.06 -1.20 16.29
N ASN A 188 0.50 -1.03 15.04
CA ASN A 188 0.10 0.09 14.19
C ASN A 188 -1.12 -0.26 13.32
N ILE A 189 -1.70 -1.46 13.44
CA ILE A 189 -2.87 -1.88 12.67
C ILE A 189 -4.02 -2.19 13.61
N THR A 190 -5.17 -1.57 13.37
CA THR A 190 -6.43 -2.01 14.00
C THR A 190 -7.06 -3.06 13.09
N TRP A 191 -6.94 -4.33 13.46
CA TRP A 191 -7.56 -5.44 12.72
C TRP A 191 -9.08 -5.39 12.85
N ILE A 192 -9.76 -5.47 11.70
CA ILE A 192 -11.20 -5.31 11.57
C ILE A 192 -11.87 -6.68 11.47
N CYS A 193 -11.31 -7.56 10.64
CA CYS A 193 -11.79 -8.94 10.51
C CYS A 193 -10.66 -9.89 10.14
N SER A 194 -10.86 -11.17 10.45
CA SER A 194 -9.92 -12.26 10.15
C SER A 194 -10.64 -13.32 9.30
N PRO A 195 -10.78 -13.10 7.99
CA PRO A 195 -11.53 -14.02 7.14
C PRO A 195 -10.82 -15.35 6.92
N LEU A 196 -9.49 -15.41 7.16
CA LEU A 196 -8.65 -16.60 6.96
C LEU A 196 -8.80 -17.19 5.55
N TRP A 197 -8.87 -16.32 4.54
CA TRP A 197 -9.04 -16.75 3.16
C TRP A 197 -7.81 -17.50 2.66
N GLN A 198 -8.04 -18.51 1.83
CA GLN A 198 -7.00 -19.37 1.28
C GLN A 198 -7.21 -19.53 -0.23
N PHE A 199 -6.24 -19.10 -1.01
CA PHE A 199 -6.31 -19.10 -2.47
C PHE A 199 -5.29 -20.09 -3.04
N GLU A 200 -5.67 -20.78 -4.13
CA GLU A 200 -4.68 -21.53 -4.91
C GLU A 200 -3.63 -20.55 -5.45
N ARG A 201 -2.34 -20.89 -5.32
CA ARG A 201 -1.22 -20.04 -5.79
C ARG A 201 -1.41 -19.56 -7.22
N LYS A 202 -1.77 -20.46 -8.15
CA LYS A 202 -1.91 -20.12 -9.58
C LYS A 202 -3.10 -19.21 -9.84
N GLU A 203 -4.19 -19.36 -9.10
CA GLU A 203 -5.36 -18.47 -9.21
C GLU A 203 -5.01 -17.08 -8.68
N TYR A 204 -4.33 -17.02 -7.54
CA TYR A 204 -3.85 -15.76 -6.97
C TYR A 204 -2.88 -15.03 -7.90
N GLU A 205 -1.90 -15.73 -8.47
CA GLU A 205 -0.92 -15.16 -9.41
C GLU A 205 -1.58 -14.64 -10.69
N ARG A 206 -2.61 -15.31 -11.20
CA ARG A 206 -3.40 -14.79 -12.33
C ARG A 206 -4.12 -13.49 -11.96
N MET A 207 -4.72 -13.43 -10.78
CA MET A 207 -5.36 -12.20 -10.30
C MET A 207 -4.35 -11.06 -10.14
N VAL A 208 -3.16 -11.33 -9.57
CA VAL A 208 -2.08 -10.33 -9.48
C VAL A 208 -1.66 -9.84 -10.85
N GLU A 209 -1.51 -10.74 -11.83
CA GLU A 209 -1.17 -10.39 -13.20
C GLU A 209 -2.26 -9.53 -13.89
N ASP A 210 -3.53 -9.79 -13.58
CA ASP A 210 -4.63 -8.95 -14.10
C ASP A 210 -4.60 -7.53 -13.50
N TYR A 211 -4.28 -7.38 -12.21
CA TYR A 211 -3.99 -6.07 -11.62
C TYR A 211 -2.76 -5.41 -12.23
N ARG A 212 -1.72 -6.18 -12.55
CA ARG A 212 -0.49 -5.67 -13.15
C ARG A 212 -0.75 -5.02 -14.52
N LYS A 213 -1.59 -5.64 -15.34
CA LYS A 213 -2.01 -5.06 -16.63
C LYS A 213 -2.74 -3.72 -16.46
N VAL A 214 -3.60 -3.61 -15.44
CA VAL A 214 -4.29 -2.35 -15.12
C VAL A 214 -3.29 -1.29 -14.67
N TYR A 215 -2.36 -1.67 -13.78
CA TYR A 215 -1.27 -0.81 -13.33
C TYR A 215 -0.42 -0.29 -14.51
N GLU A 216 0.02 -1.17 -15.39
CA GLU A 216 0.84 -0.81 -16.56
C GLU A 216 0.09 0.09 -17.55
N ASP A 217 -1.19 -0.20 -17.83
CA ASP A 217 -2.02 0.63 -18.71
C ASP A 217 -2.25 2.03 -18.12
N ARG A 218 -2.31 2.16 -16.80
CA ARG A 218 -2.49 3.46 -16.12
C ARG A 218 -1.19 4.24 -16.03
N MET A 219 -0.08 3.58 -15.69
CA MET A 219 1.24 4.22 -15.62
C MET A 219 1.78 4.64 -17.00
N GLY A 220 1.38 3.96 -18.07
CA GLY A 220 1.77 4.29 -19.45
C GLY A 220 1.02 5.49 -20.06
N ARG A 221 0.06 6.08 -19.34
CA ARG A 221 -0.73 7.26 -19.80
C ARG A 221 -0.12 8.60 -19.42
N ASP A 222 1.06 8.60 -18.77
CA ASP A 222 1.78 9.80 -18.35
C ASP A 222 2.89 10.25 -19.33
#